data_AF-A0A1G0WPR4-F1
#
_entry.id   AF-A0A1G0WPR4-F1
#
_cell.length_a   1.000
_cell.length_b   1.000
_cell.length_c   1.000
_cell.angle_alpha   90.00
_cell.angle_beta   90.00
_cell.angle_gamma   90.00
#
_symmetry.space_group_name_H-M   'P 1'
#
loop_
_entity.id
_entity.type
_entity.pdbx_description
1 polymer ?
#
loop_
_entity_poly.entity_id
_entity_poly.type
_entity_poly.pdbx_seq_one_letter_code
_entity_poly.pdbx_strand_id
1 'polypeptide(L)'
;MNFEKVIDIFLFREGTDEEAEVTNQPIITTGSVVWGVLLRSAILMLLSLFVIEYFDLREYWWLLVFIIWVGAAYPGWRQYQKFQSRMKTFQEETLCGSCIHLDSTSQLCKIYDEHPTRDYVPCEGASWEPRHFDSDIT
;
A
#
# COMPACT_ATOMS: atom_id res chain seq x y z
N MET A 1 4.68 7.47 -25.54
CA MET A 1 4.53 7.08 -24.12
C MET A 1 5.94 7.07 -23.54
N ASN A 2 6.26 8.01 -22.65
CA ASN A 2 7.64 8.20 -22.17
C ASN A 2 8.08 6.99 -21.33
N PHE A 3 9.30 6.52 -21.54
CA PHE A 3 9.90 5.39 -20.82
C PHE A 3 9.82 5.57 -19.29
N GLU A 4 9.90 6.81 -18.81
CA GLU A 4 9.74 7.14 -17.39
C GLU A 4 8.35 6.82 -16.84
N LYS A 5 7.27 7.04 -17.62
CA LYS A 5 5.92 6.63 -17.22
C LYS A 5 5.78 5.11 -17.08
N VAL A 6 6.46 4.36 -17.95
CA VAL A 6 6.44 2.89 -17.90
C VAL A 6 7.22 2.40 -16.68
N ILE A 7 8.34 3.04 -16.36
CA ILE A 7 9.13 2.76 -15.16
C ILE A 7 8.37 3.14 -13.90
N ASP A 8 7.67 4.28 -13.86
CA ASP A 8 6.87 4.69 -12.70
C ASP A 8 5.67 3.76 -12.45
N ILE A 9 5.00 3.33 -13.54
CA ILE A 9 3.96 2.30 -13.49
C ILE A 9 4.54 0.97 -12.99
N PHE A 10 5.73 0.59 -13.46
CA PHE A 10 6.38 -0.68 -13.09
C PHE A 10 6.93 -0.68 -11.66
N LEU A 11 7.47 0.45 -11.20
CA LEU A 11 7.98 0.61 -9.85
C LEU A 11 6.89 0.90 -8.84
N PHE A 12 5.61 1.06 -9.22
CA PHE A 12 4.58 1.79 -8.43
C PHE A 12 5.27 2.88 -7.60
N ARG A 13 6.12 3.65 -8.28
CA ARG A 13 6.81 4.75 -7.66
C ARG A 13 5.69 5.65 -7.16
N GLU A 14 5.75 5.91 -5.86
CA GLU A 14 4.78 6.70 -5.12
C GLU A 14 4.14 7.70 -6.07
N GLY A 15 2.83 7.56 -6.29
CA GLY A 15 2.05 8.64 -6.86
C GLY A 15 2.52 9.87 -6.13
N THR A 16 3.18 10.74 -6.90
CA THR A 16 3.79 11.96 -6.43
C THR A 16 2.81 12.60 -5.48
N ASP A 17 3.29 12.93 -4.30
CA ASP A 17 2.59 13.79 -3.38
C ASP A 17 2.01 14.95 -4.25
N GLU A 18 0.69 15.14 -4.22
CA GLU A 18 -0.07 16.27 -4.82
C GLU A 18 -0.81 16.14 -6.17
N GLU A 19 -0.99 14.96 -6.79
CA GLU A 19 -1.91 14.86 -7.96
C GLU A 19 -3.07 13.88 -7.76
N ALA A 20 -3.98 14.21 -6.84
CA ALA A 20 -5.33 13.64 -6.81
C ALA A 20 -6.35 14.60 -6.20
N GLU A 21 -6.32 15.88 -6.61
CA GLU A 21 -7.37 16.86 -6.26
C GLU A 21 -8.74 16.53 -6.88
N VAL A 22 -8.90 15.38 -7.56
CA VAL A 22 -10.13 14.99 -8.28
C VAL A 22 -10.65 13.59 -7.93
N THR A 23 -9.95 12.80 -7.11
CA THR A 23 -10.47 11.47 -6.69
C THR A 23 -10.27 11.24 -5.20
N ASN A 24 -11.37 11.24 -4.44
CA ASN A 24 -11.50 10.99 -3.00
C ASN A 24 -11.04 9.58 -2.54
N GLN A 25 -10.03 8.98 -3.15
CA GLN A 25 -9.60 7.62 -2.82
C GLN A 25 -8.09 7.55 -2.53
N PRO A 26 -7.70 7.13 -1.31
CA PRO A 26 -6.32 6.80 -1.01
C PRO A 26 -5.98 5.46 -1.69
N ILE A 27 -5.33 5.52 -2.85
CA ILE A 27 -5.00 4.35 -3.71
C ILE A 27 -3.89 3.43 -3.17
N ILE A 28 -3.47 3.58 -1.91
CA ILE A 28 -2.44 2.74 -1.30
C ILE A 28 -3.03 2.01 -0.11
N THR A 29 -3.49 0.79 -0.34
CA THR A 29 -3.94 -0.14 0.70
C THR A 29 -2.90 -1.23 0.89
N THR A 30 -2.92 -1.95 2.01
CA THR A 30 -2.01 -3.11 2.18
C THR A 30 -2.16 -4.12 1.03
N GLY A 31 -3.39 -4.28 0.51
CA GLY A 31 -3.68 -5.12 -0.65
C GLY A 31 -2.98 -4.66 -1.92
N SER A 32 -2.99 -3.36 -2.23
CA SER A 32 -2.31 -2.84 -3.42
C SER A 32 -0.79 -2.96 -3.32
N VAL A 33 -0.23 -2.82 -2.12
CA VAL A 33 1.21 -3.09 -1.86
C VAL A 33 1.56 -4.54 -2.15
N VAL A 34 0.80 -5.50 -1.58
CA VAL A 34 1.03 -6.93 -1.80
C VAL A 34 0.89 -7.30 -3.27
N TRP A 35 -0.15 -6.79 -3.94
CA TRP A 35 -0.36 -7.00 -5.37
C TRP A 35 0.84 -6.53 -6.20
N GLY A 36 1.34 -5.32 -5.92
CA GLY A 36 2.52 -4.79 -6.59
C GLY A 36 3.76 -5.67 -6.38
N VAL A 37 3.99 -6.18 -5.16
CA VAL A 37 5.14 -7.06 -4.87
C VAL A 37 5.05 -8.37 -5.66
N LEU A 38 3.86 -8.98 -5.69
CA LEU A 38 3.62 -10.22 -6.45
C LEU A 38 3.86 -10.01 -7.95
N LEU A 39 3.33 -8.93 -8.53
CA LEU A 39 3.51 -8.62 -9.94
C LEU A 39 4.99 -8.44 -10.30
N ARG A 40 5.75 -7.66 -9.51
CA ARG A 40 7.19 -7.46 -9.74
C ARG A 40 7.96 -8.76 -9.60
N SER A 41 7.64 -9.56 -8.58
CA SER A 41 8.28 -10.86 -8.37
C SER A 41 8.04 -11.80 -9.54
N ALA A 42 6.81 -11.85 -10.08
CA ALA A 42 6.49 -12.66 -11.24
C ALA A 42 7.29 -12.23 -12.49
N ILE A 43 7.38 -10.93 -12.74
CA ILE A 43 8.13 -10.40 -13.91
C ILE A 43 9.63 -10.65 -13.76
N LEU A 44 10.21 -10.38 -12.58
CA LEU A 44 11.62 -10.67 -12.29
C LEU A 44 11.91 -12.17 -12.40
N MET A 45 10.99 -13.04 -11.97
CA MET A 45 11.12 -14.47 -12.12
C MET A 45 11.14 -14.88 -13.60
N LEU A 46 10.22 -14.39 -14.42
CA LEU A 46 10.20 -14.68 -15.86
C LEU A 46 11.47 -14.19 -16.58
N LEU A 47 11.90 -12.96 -16.28
CA LEU A 47 13.14 -12.39 -16.84
C LEU A 47 14.37 -13.19 -16.40
N SER A 48 14.44 -13.58 -15.14
CA SER A 48 15.59 -14.34 -14.63
C SER A 48 15.70 -15.73 -15.25
N LEU A 49 14.58 -16.44 -15.47
CA LEU A 49 14.59 -17.72 -16.19
C LEU A 49 15.13 -17.57 -17.62
N PHE A 50 14.72 -16.52 -18.33
CA PHE A 50 15.21 -16.24 -19.69
C PHE A 50 16.73 -15.95 -19.70
N VAL A 51 17.21 -15.19 -18.71
CA VAL A 51 18.63 -14.85 -18.58
C VAL A 51 19.48 -16.05 -18.21
N ILE A 52 19.03 -16.93 -17.29
CA ILE A 52 19.78 -18.15 -16.94
C ILE A 52 19.97 -19.02 -18.18
N GLU A 53 18.90 -19.25 -18.94
CA GLU A 53 18.95 -20.16 -20.10
C GLU A 53 19.86 -19.61 -21.19
N TYR A 54 19.85 -18.30 -21.43
CA TYR A 54 20.66 -17.68 -22.47
C TYR A 54 22.17 -17.62 -22.13
N PHE A 55 22.52 -17.39 -20.86
CA PHE A 55 23.91 -17.21 -20.42
C PHE A 55 24.50 -18.43 -19.66
N ASP A 56 23.74 -19.51 -19.52
CA ASP A 56 24.08 -20.72 -18.74
C ASP A 56 24.53 -20.41 -17.29
N LEU A 57 23.90 -19.42 -16.65
CA LEU A 57 24.27 -18.91 -15.32
C LEU A 57 23.70 -19.74 -14.15
N ARG A 58 23.62 -21.07 -14.32
CA ARG A 58 22.91 -21.95 -13.37
C ARG A 58 23.50 -21.94 -11.96
N GLU A 59 24.82 -21.72 -11.84
CA GLU A 59 25.53 -21.62 -10.56
C GLU A 59 25.19 -20.34 -9.77
N TYR A 60 24.68 -19.29 -10.45
CA TYR A 60 24.40 -17.98 -9.87
C TYR A 60 22.96 -17.80 -9.40
N TRP A 61 22.24 -18.90 -9.11
CA TRP A 61 20.85 -18.86 -8.64
C TRP A 61 20.64 -17.96 -7.40
N TRP A 62 21.65 -17.84 -6.53
CA TRP A 62 21.64 -16.95 -5.36
C TRP A 62 21.58 -15.46 -5.73
N LEU A 63 22.19 -15.04 -6.86
CA LEU A 63 22.08 -13.67 -7.37
C LEU A 63 20.64 -13.35 -7.78
N LEU A 64 19.89 -14.33 -8.27
CA LEU A 64 18.49 -14.12 -8.62
C LEU A 64 17.61 -13.90 -7.40
N VAL A 65 17.84 -14.68 -6.34
CA VAL A 65 17.16 -14.47 -5.06
C VAL A 65 17.46 -13.06 -4.53
N PHE A 66 18.72 -12.62 -4.64
CA PHE A 66 19.12 -11.27 -4.27
C PHE A 66 18.43 -10.19 -5.12
N ILE A 67 18.35 -10.37 -6.44
CA ILE A 67 17.66 -9.45 -7.36
C ILE A 67 16.17 -9.38 -7.04
N ILE A 68 15.51 -10.49 -6.78
CA ILE A 68 14.09 -10.51 -6.39
C ILE A 68 13.90 -9.80 -5.05
N TRP A 69 14.80 -10.02 -4.09
CA TRP A 69 14.73 -9.37 -2.79
C TRP A 69 14.88 -7.85 -2.91
N VAL A 70 15.91 -7.36 -3.61
CA VAL A 70 16.15 -5.92 -3.82
C VAL A 70 15.10 -5.29 -4.74
N GLY A 71 14.67 -6.01 -5.78
CA GLY A 71 13.78 -5.49 -6.82
C GLY A 71 12.28 -5.56 -6.50
N ALA A 72 11.85 -6.48 -5.63
CA ALA A 72 10.44 -6.63 -5.26
C ALA A 72 10.19 -6.49 -3.76
N ALA A 73 10.94 -7.19 -2.91
CA ALA A 73 10.67 -7.20 -1.46
C ALA A 73 11.03 -5.86 -0.79
N TYR A 74 12.20 -5.29 -1.08
CA TYR A 74 12.64 -4.02 -0.53
C TYR A 74 11.71 -2.83 -0.87
N PRO A 75 11.34 -2.58 -2.14
CA PRO A 75 10.40 -1.49 -2.45
C PRO A 75 9.02 -1.74 -1.85
N GLY A 76 8.56 -3.00 -1.80
CA GLY A 76 7.32 -3.39 -1.12
C GLY A 76 7.32 -3.05 0.36
N TRP A 77 8.41 -3.38 1.07
CA TRP A 77 8.60 -3.01 2.47
C TRP A 77 8.55 -1.49 2.62
N ARG A 78 9.34 -0.73 1.84
CA ARG A 78 9.37 0.74 1.91
C ARG A 78 7.97 1.34 1.75
N GLN A 79 7.19 0.84 0.80
CA GLN A 79 5.82 1.30 0.55
C GLN A 79 4.89 0.98 1.73
N TYR A 80 5.00 -0.23 2.30
CA TYR A 80 4.26 -0.62 3.49
C TYR A 80 4.56 0.27 4.71
N GLN A 81 5.84 0.63 4.92
CA GLN A 81 6.22 1.53 6.01
C GLN A 81 5.64 2.94 5.83
N LYS A 82 5.65 3.48 4.60
CA LYS A 82 5.04 4.79 4.32
C LYS A 82 3.52 4.74 4.53
N PHE A 83 2.86 3.66 4.14
CA PHE A 83 1.42 3.45 4.42
C PHE A 83 1.15 3.43 5.93
N GLN A 84 1.90 2.65 6.71
CA GLN A 84 1.75 2.57 8.16
C GLN A 84 1.97 3.93 8.84
N SER A 85 2.96 4.70 8.38
CA SER A 85 3.19 6.07 8.87
C SER A 85 2.00 6.98 8.61
N ARG A 86 1.46 7.00 7.39
CA ARG A 86 0.28 7.81 7.04
C ARG A 86 -0.96 7.37 7.81
N MET A 87 -1.14 6.07 8.01
CA MET A 87 -2.26 5.51 8.76
C MET A 87 -2.23 5.93 10.23
N LYS A 88 -1.05 5.96 10.86
CA LYS A 88 -0.91 6.46 12.23
C LYS A 88 -1.30 7.94 12.33
N THR A 89 -0.78 8.79 11.44
CA THR A 89 -1.17 10.19 11.38
C THR A 89 -2.67 10.37 11.14
N PHE A 90 -3.25 9.58 10.23
CA PHE A 90 -4.70 9.58 9.97
C PHE A 90 -5.51 9.19 11.22
N GLN A 91 -5.04 8.21 12.00
CA GLN A 91 -5.68 7.78 13.22
C GLN A 91 -5.66 8.84 14.33
N GLU A 92 -4.58 9.63 14.40
CA GLU A 92 -4.40 10.68 15.40
C GLU A 92 -5.14 11.97 15.03
N GLU A 93 -5.20 12.31 13.73
CA GLU A 93 -5.68 13.63 13.27
C GLU A 93 -7.15 13.63 12.80
N THR A 94 -7.79 12.46 12.62
CA THR A 94 -9.16 12.39 12.08
C THR A 94 -10.14 11.71 13.03
N LEU A 95 -11.41 12.14 12.98
CA LEU A 95 -12.51 11.49 13.71
C LEU A 95 -12.70 10.04 13.26
N CYS A 96 -12.64 9.76 11.96
CA CYS A 96 -12.69 8.40 11.43
C CYS A 96 -11.57 7.51 12.01
N GLY A 97 -10.41 8.10 12.29
CA GLY A 97 -9.25 7.46 12.89
C GLY A 97 -9.50 6.77 14.23
N SER A 98 -10.28 7.41 15.10
CA SER A 98 -10.63 6.92 16.44
C SER A 98 -11.87 6.02 16.45
N CYS A 99 -12.49 5.79 15.29
CA CYS A 99 -13.69 4.96 15.17
C CYS A 99 -13.39 3.46 15.34
N ILE A 100 -14.30 2.73 15.98
CA ILE A 100 -14.26 1.26 16.09
C ILE A 100 -14.45 0.56 14.74
N HIS A 101 -15.20 1.17 13.83
CA HIS A 101 -15.54 0.60 12.52
C HIS A 101 -14.45 0.79 11.46
N LEU A 102 -13.37 1.52 11.77
CA LEU A 102 -12.24 1.70 10.86
C LEU A 102 -11.35 0.46 10.82
N ASP A 103 -11.16 -0.10 9.64
CA ASP A 103 -10.09 -1.04 9.34
C ASP A 103 -8.80 -0.30 8.97
N SER A 104 -7.79 -0.40 9.83
CA SER A 104 -6.50 0.27 9.64
C SER A 104 -5.62 -0.38 8.57
N THR A 105 -5.90 -1.62 8.17
CA THR A 105 -5.09 -2.35 7.17
C THR A 105 -5.44 -1.92 5.75
N SER A 106 -6.71 -1.61 5.51
CA SER A 106 -7.26 -1.23 4.21
C SER A 106 -7.71 0.23 4.14
N GLN A 107 -7.66 1.00 5.23
CA GLN A 107 -8.23 2.35 5.31
C GLN A 107 -9.71 2.33 4.89
N LEU A 108 -10.50 1.47 5.52
CA LEU A 108 -11.89 1.20 5.12
C LEU A 108 -12.85 1.35 6.30
N CYS A 109 -13.98 2.01 6.07
CA CYS A 109 -15.10 1.98 7.00
C CYS A 109 -15.93 0.71 6.79
N LYS A 110 -15.99 -0.18 7.78
CA LYS A 110 -16.68 -1.49 7.66
C LYS A 110 -18.19 -1.39 7.45
N ILE A 111 -18.82 -0.29 7.85
CA ILE A 111 -20.28 -0.10 7.73
C ILE A 111 -20.66 0.33 6.31
N TYR A 112 -19.95 1.32 5.79
CA TYR A 112 -20.28 1.97 4.51
C TYR A 112 -19.46 1.40 3.34
N ASP A 113 -18.46 0.56 3.62
CA ASP A 113 -17.53 -0.01 2.63
C ASP A 113 -16.80 1.06 1.80
N GLU A 114 -16.57 2.21 2.41
CA GLU A 114 -15.95 3.38 1.81
C GLU A 114 -14.61 3.71 2.46
N HIS A 115 -13.70 4.32 1.69
CA HIS A 115 -12.37 4.68 2.15
C HIS A 115 -12.39 6.13 2.67
N PRO A 116 -12.33 6.36 4.00
CA PRO A 116 -12.32 7.72 4.53
C PRO A 116 -11.00 8.43 4.21
N THR A 117 -11.09 9.71 3.86
CA THR A 117 -9.94 10.59 3.69
C THR A 117 -9.96 11.68 4.76
N ARG A 118 -8.96 12.57 4.76
CA ARG A 118 -8.93 13.68 5.72
C ARG A 118 -10.13 14.61 5.57
N ASP A 119 -10.59 14.79 4.33
CA ASP A 119 -11.65 15.72 3.97
C ASP A 119 -13.00 15.01 3.70
N TYR A 120 -13.01 13.67 3.72
CA TYR A 120 -14.19 12.87 3.45
C TYR A 120 -14.51 11.88 4.58
N VAL A 121 -15.66 12.08 5.20
CA VAL A 121 -16.20 11.26 6.29
C VAL A 121 -17.49 10.57 5.79
N PRO A 122 -17.47 9.25 5.51
CA PRO A 122 -18.61 8.51 4.94
C PRO A 122 -19.91 8.60 5.74
N CYS A 123 -19.82 8.58 7.07
CA CYS A 123 -20.99 8.55 7.95
C CYS A 123 -21.44 9.94 8.41
N GLU A 124 -20.76 11.01 7.99
CA GLU A 124 -20.93 12.39 8.48
C GLU A 124 -20.93 12.51 10.02
N GLY A 125 -20.39 11.51 10.73
CA GLY A 125 -20.42 11.41 12.19
C GLY A 125 -21.67 10.75 12.80
N ALA A 126 -22.70 10.42 12.03
CA ALA A 126 -23.95 9.85 12.55
C ALA A 126 -23.78 8.45 13.16
N SER A 127 -22.91 7.64 12.57
CA SER A 127 -22.62 6.25 12.99
C SER A 127 -21.20 6.13 13.56
N TRP A 128 -20.66 7.21 14.12
CA TRP A 128 -19.33 7.22 14.70
C TRP A 128 -19.37 6.72 16.15
N GLU A 129 -18.49 5.77 16.47
CA GLU A 129 -18.35 5.21 17.82
C GLU A 129 -16.87 5.15 18.21
N PRO A 130 -16.48 5.63 19.42
CA PRO A 130 -15.10 5.62 19.86
C PRO A 130 -14.62 4.18 20.11
N ARG A 131 -13.37 3.91 19.73
CA ARG A 131 -12.73 2.59 19.93
C ARG A 131 -12.55 2.21 21.41
N HIS A 132 -12.49 3.18 22.32
CA HIS A 132 -12.42 2.97 23.77
C HIS A 132 -13.57 3.73 24.43
N PHE A 133 -14.64 3.01 24.76
CA PHE A 133 -15.52 3.40 25.86
C PHE A 133 -14.88 2.83 27.13
N ASP A 134 -13.99 3.58 27.77
CA ASP A 134 -13.57 3.20 29.11
C ASP A 134 -14.75 3.40 30.06
N SER A 135 -15.11 2.29 30.68
CA SER A 135 -16.05 2.12 31.77
C SER A 135 -15.51 2.74 33.06
N ASP A 136 -15.20 4.04 33.05
CA ASP A 136 -14.92 4.80 34.27
C ASP A 136 -16.25 5.31 34.86
N ILE A 137 -17.03 4.36 35.37
CA ILE A 137 -18.06 4.61 36.39
C ILE A 137 -17.71 3.72 37.58
N THR A 138 -16.81 4.22 38.43
CA THR A 138 -16.73 3.86 39.85
C THR A 138 -16.52 5.12 40.66
#